data_AF-A0A2S6M6N5-F1
#
_entry.id   AF-A0A2S6M6N5-F1
#
_cell.length_a   1.000
_cell.length_b   1.000
_cell.length_c   1.000
_cell.angle_alpha   90.00
_cell.angle_beta   90.00
_cell.angle_gamma   90.00
#
_symmetry.space_group_name_H-M   'P 1'
#
loop_
_entity.id
_entity.type
_entity.pdbx_description
1 polymer ?
#
loop_
_entity_poly.entity_id
_entity_poly.type
_entity_poly.pdbx_seq_one_letter_code
_entity_poly.pdbx_strand_id
1 'polypeptide(L)' 'GRAAEPPEVSQVVLFLLSDESSYLTGSEIVVDGGLTIGVPYKRQASESIF' A
#
# COMPACT_ATOMS: atom_id res chain seq x y z
N GLY A 1 7.64 4.90 0.84
CA GLY A 1 6.68 4.73 1.94
C GLY A 1 7.38 4.29 3.22
N ARG A 2 6.60 4.08 4.28
CA ARG A 2 7.02 3.38 5.52
C ARG A 2 6.15 2.14 5.72
N ALA A 3 6.55 1.25 6.61
CA ALA A 3 5.67 0.16 7.06
C ALA A 3 4.42 0.76 7.72
N ALA A 4 3.26 0.17 7.42
CA ALA A 4 2.00 0.54 8.05
C ALA A 4 1.89 -0.07 9.46
N GLU A 5 1.27 0.66 10.37
CA GLU A 5 0.85 0.14 11.67
C GLU A 5 -0.49 -0.60 11.52
N PRO A 6 -0.80 -1.59 12.38
CA PRO A 6 -2.05 -2.35 12.29
C PRO A 6 -3.33 -1.49 12.19
N PRO A 7 -3.47 -0.38 12.93
CA PRO A 7 -4.65 0.50 12.84
C PRO A 7 -4.86 1.15 11.47
N GLU A 8 -3.82 1.26 10.64
CA GLU A 8 -3.92 1.87 9.31
C GLU A 8 -4.57 0.92 8.30
N VAL A 9 -4.40 -0.40 8.48
CA VAL A 9 -5.07 -1.42 7.68
C VAL A 9 -6.46 -1.73 8.24
N SER A 10 -6.59 -1.87 9.57
CA SER A 10 -7.87 -2.26 10.18
C SER A 10 -8.98 -1.22 9.99
N GLN A 11 -8.65 0.07 9.86
CA GLN A 11 -9.64 1.10 9.54
C GLN A 11 -10.25 0.92 8.14
N VAL A 12 -9.45 0.49 7.15
CA VAL A 12 -9.97 0.18 5.81
C VAL A 12 -10.86 -1.06 5.85
N VAL A 13 -10.49 -2.07 6.65
CA VAL A 13 -11.36 -3.23 6.89
C VAL A 13 -12.68 -2.81 7.54
N LEU A 14 -12.64 -1.94 8.57
CA LEU A 14 -13.85 -1.45 9.23
C LEU A 14 -14.76 -0.68 8.25
N PHE A 15 -14.18 0.17 7.40
CA PHE A 15 -14.91 0.85 6.32
C PHE A 15 -15.60 -0.16 5.39
N LEU A 16 -14.87 -1.18 4.92
CA LEU A 16 -15.42 -2.21 4.01
C LEU A 16 -16.51 -3.09 4.64
N LEU A 17 -16.57 -3.16 5.97
CA LEU A 17 -17.61 -3.88 6.71
C LEU A 17 -18.81 -3.00 7.07
N SER A 18 -18.74 -1.71 6.78
CA SER A 18 -19.78 -0.73 7.11
C SER A 18 -20.73 -0.48 5.93
N ASP A 19 -21.86 0.16 6.20
CA ASP A 19 -22.81 0.56 5.16
C ASP A 19 -22.24 1.64 4.22
N GLU A 20 -21.17 2.35 4.62
CA GLU A 20 -20.51 3.36 3.79
C GLU A 20 -19.88 2.75 2.52
N SER A 21 -19.55 1.46 2.54
CA SER A 21 -19.06 0.73 1.38
C SER A 21 -20.13 -0.10 0.67
N SER A 22 -21.42 0.18 0.88
CA SER A 22 -22.55 -0.62 0.35
C SER A 22 -22.56 -0.82 -1.18
N TYR A 23 -21.89 0.04 -1.93
CA TYR A 23 -21.77 -0.07 -3.38
C TYR A 23 -20.37 -0.50 -3.87
N LEU A 24 -19.46 -0.84 -2.95
CA LEU A 24 -18.13 -1.33 -3.27
C LEU A 24 -18.10 -2.86 -3.17
N THR A 25 -18.07 -3.50 -4.32
CA THR A 25 -17.90 -4.96 -4.45
C THR A 25 -17.07 -5.27 -5.69
N GLY A 26 -16.26 -6.34 -5.64
CA GLY A 26 -15.39 -6.75 -6.75
C GLY A 26 -14.20 -5.80 -7.02
N SER A 27 -13.99 -4.80 -6.18
CA SER A 27 -12.91 -3.81 -6.31
C SER A 27 -11.77 -4.11 -5.36
N GLU A 28 -10.54 -3.79 -5.76
CA GLU A 28 -9.36 -3.84 -4.90
C GLU A 28 -9.12 -2.49 -4.22
N ILE A 29 -8.84 -2.51 -2.90
CA ILE A 29 -8.36 -1.34 -2.16
C ILE A 29 -6.95 -1.63 -1.66
N VAL A 30 -5.97 -0.92 -2.23
CA VAL A 30 -4.55 -1.09 -1.90
C VAL A 30 -4.17 -0.18 -0.72
N VAL A 31 -3.61 -0.76 0.34
CA VAL A 31 -3.17 -0.08 1.56
C VAL A 31 -1.72 -0.42 1.85
N ASP A 32 -0.79 0.12 1.06
CA ASP A 32 0.63 -0.30 1.08
C ASP A 32 1.63 0.86 1.20
N GLY A 33 1.15 2.07 1.50
CA GLY A 33 2.00 3.27 1.60
C GLY A 33 2.65 3.67 0.27
N GLY A 34 2.04 3.30 -0.86
CA GLY A 34 2.51 3.63 -2.20
C GLY A 34 3.62 2.71 -2.70
N LEU A 35 3.66 1.46 -2.23
CA LEU A 35 4.65 0.49 -2.71
C LEU A 35 4.34 0.03 -4.14
N THR A 36 3.07 -0.20 -4.45
CA THR A 36 2.59 -0.72 -5.75
C THR A 36 2.56 0.35 -6.85
N ILE A 37 2.62 1.64 -6.49
CA ILE A 37 2.62 2.74 -7.48
C ILE A 37 4.00 3.02 -8.10
N GLY A 38 5.08 2.49 -7.52
CA GLY A 38 6.45 2.76 -7.96
C GLY A 38 7.03 1.63 -8.82
N VAL A 39 7.74 1.99 -9.89
CA VAL A 39 8.68 1.04 -10.54
C VAL A 39 9.87 0.87 -9.58
N PRO A 40 10.35 -0.36 -9.30
CA PRO A 40 11.50 -0.57 -8.42
C PRO A 40 12.70 0.26 -8.88
N TYR A 41 13.11 1.25 -8.08
CA TYR A 41 14.38 1.93 -8.33
C TYR A 41 15.51 0.99 -7.96
N LYS A 42 16.15 0.38 -8.97
CA LYS A 42 17.45 -0.28 -8.77
C LYS A 42 18.40 0.80 -8.28
N ARG A 43 18.76 0.76 -7.00
CA ARG A 43 19.96 1.45 -6.53
C ARG A 43 21.11 0.83 -7.32
N GLN A 44 21.64 1.54 -8.31
CA GLN A 44 22.96 1.20 -8.84
C GLN A 44 23.88 1.24 -7.62
N ALA A 45 24.36 0.06 -7.21
CA ALA A 45 25.56 0.03 -6.41
C ALA A 45 26.59 0.78 -7.24
N SER A 46 27.14 1.86 -6.70
CA SER A 46 28.37 2.41 -7.23
C SER A 46 29.35 1.26 -7.21
N GLU A 47 29.63 0.65 -8.36
CA GLU A 47 30.87 -0.08 -8.52
C GLU A 47 31.95 0.94 -8.20
N SER A 48 32.57 0.80 -7.03
CA SER A 48 33.86 1.42 -6.76
C SER A 48 34.80 0.84 -7.80
N ILE A 49 34.90 1.55 -8.92
CA ILE A 49 36.04 1.40 -9.80
C ILE A 49 37.18 2.09 -9.06
N PHE A 50 38.08 1.24 -8.56
CA PHE A 50 39.27 1.48 -7.71
C PHE A 50 39.03 1.48 -6.20
#